data_AF-A0A958ECT0-F1
#
_entry.id   AF-A0A958ECT0-F1
#
_cell.length_a   1.000
_cell.length_b   1.000
_cell.length_c   1.000
_cell.angle_alpha   90.00
_cell.angle_beta   90.00
_cell.angle_gamma   90.00
#
_symmetry.space_group_name_H-M   'P 1'
#
loop_
_entity.id
_entity.type
_entity.pdbx_description
1 polymer ?
#
loop_
_entity_poly.entity_id
_entity_poly.type
_entity_poly.pdbx_seq_one_letter_code
_entity_poly.pdbx_strand_id
1 'polypeptide(L)'
;HGETARENQITAVGFYGNRLRVGYGSMGGWDPFGPERMITRSSGNVLYEVNGKSALALYKTYLGEHAEGLPGTGLLFPLSIRRKNEENWLVRTILAADEETQSLTFAGDVPEGARARLMRANFDRLVDGAYSAAEISNVEQQKSDFALLISCVGRRMVLNWRVEDEIEAVREVFGSDTALAGFYSYGEISPFERNAVCELHNQTMTITTFNEI
;
A
#
# COMPACT_ATOMS: atom_id res chain seq x y z
N HIS A 1 -28.60 1.45 20.23
CA HIS A 1 -29.06 2.30 19.12
C HIS A 1 -28.30 1.91 17.87
N GLY A 2 -28.89 1.05 17.05
CA GLY A 2 -28.29 0.60 15.78
C GLY A 2 -29.14 1.10 14.64
N GLU A 3 -28.76 2.25 14.06
CA GLU A 3 -29.33 2.64 12.78
C GLU A 3 -28.70 1.80 11.68
N THR A 4 -29.51 1.41 10.69
CA THR A 4 -29.05 0.80 9.44
C THR A 4 -28.00 1.67 8.77
N ALA A 5 -26.86 1.09 8.42
CA ALA A 5 -25.82 1.75 7.63
C ALA A 5 -26.44 2.32 6.34
N ARG A 6 -26.09 3.57 6.00
CA ARG A 6 -26.55 4.25 4.80
C ARG A 6 -25.38 4.47 3.85
N GLU A 7 -25.66 4.39 2.55
CA GLU A 7 -24.66 4.66 1.50
C GLU A 7 -24.25 6.14 1.51
N ASN A 8 -23.04 6.42 1.01
CA ASN A 8 -22.49 7.78 0.86
C ASN A 8 -22.35 8.57 2.17
N GLN A 9 -22.12 7.89 3.29
CA GLN A 9 -21.81 8.51 4.57
C GLN A 9 -20.39 8.20 5.01
N ILE A 10 -19.73 9.21 5.60
CA ILE A 10 -18.43 9.08 6.25
C ILE A 10 -18.64 9.32 7.74
N THR A 11 -18.20 8.40 8.59
CA THR A 11 -18.15 8.58 10.03
C THR A 11 -16.70 8.71 10.45
N ALA A 12 -16.39 9.76 11.21
CA ALA A 12 -15.08 9.97 11.79
C ALA A 12 -15.17 9.92 13.32
N VAL A 13 -14.20 9.28 13.96
CA VAL A 13 -14.03 9.25 15.41
C VAL A 13 -12.66 9.86 15.72
N GLY A 14 -12.65 10.91 16.55
CA GLY A 14 -11.43 11.60 16.95
C GLY A 14 -11.10 11.31 18.40
N PHE A 15 -9.86 10.89 18.65
CA PHE A 15 -9.30 10.74 20.00
C PHE A 15 -8.46 11.99 20.33
N TYR A 16 -8.58 12.51 21.55
CA TYR A 16 -7.89 13.73 21.98
C TYR A 16 -7.56 13.69 23.48
N GLY A 17 -6.51 14.40 23.88
CA GLY A 17 -6.09 14.53 25.28
C GLY A 17 -4.57 14.67 25.41
N ASN A 18 -4.11 15.40 26.43
CA ASN A 18 -2.67 15.68 26.62
C ASN A 18 -1.85 14.44 27.01
N ARG A 19 -2.53 13.40 27.49
CA ARG A 19 -1.97 12.11 27.90
C ARG A 19 -1.92 11.10 26.74
N LEU A 20 -2.73 11.33 25.70
CA LEU A 20 -2.76 10.48 24.52
C LEU A 20 -1.49 10.70 23.69
N ARG A 21 -0.85 9.61 23.32
CA ARG A 21 0.20 9.55 22.29
C ARG A 21 -0.29 8.65 21.17
N VAL A 22 -0.16 9.14 19.95
CA VAL A 22 -0.49 8.41 18.73
C VAL A 22 0.73 8.37 17.84
N GLY A 23 1.14 7.16 17.47
CA GLY A 23 2.16 6.94 16.46
C GLY A 23 1.57 6.29 15.21
N TYR A 24 2.30 6.38 14.11
CA TYR A 24 1.90 5.71 12.87
C TYR A 24 3.12 5.36 12.02
N GLY A 25 2.99 4.33 11.21
CA GLY A 25 4.00 3.90 10.25
C GLY A 25 3.35 3.14 9.10
N SER A 26 3.83 3.35 7.88
CA SER A 26 3.27 2.73 6.67
C SER A 26 4.39 2.30 5.74
N MET A 27 4.48 1.00 5.45
CA MET A 27 5.56 0.44 4.63
C MET A 27 5.08 -0.75 3.78
N GLY A 28 5.63 -0.84 2.56
CA GLY A 28 5.22 -1.83 1.56
C GLY A 28 6.20 -2.98 1.33
N GLY A 29 7.51 -2.80 1.45
CA GLY A 29 8.47 -3.90 1.26
C GLY A 29 8.54 -4.47 -0.17
N TRP A 30 8.21 -3.68 -1.19
CA TRP A 30 8.26 -4.08 -2.61
C TRP A 30 9.57 -3.66 -3.25
N ASP A 31 10.14 -4.53 -4.09
CA ASP A 31 11.41 -4.25 -4.76
C ASP A 31 11.16 -3.61 -6.14
N PRO A 32 11.65 -2.37 -6.39
CA PRO A 32 11.61 -1.79 -7.72
C PRO A 32 12.58 -2.52 -8.65
N PHE A 33 12.20 -2.71 -9.91
CA PHE A 33 13.09 -3.31 -10.91
C PHE A 33 12.93 -2.65 -12.29
N GLY A 34 13.92 -2.86 -13.14
CA GLY A 34 13.95 -2.28 -14.49
C GLY A 34 14.12 -0.75 -14.49
N PRO A 35 14.00 -0.10 -15.65
CA PRO A 35 14.18 1.34 -15.77
C PRO A 35 12.93 2.12 -15.37
N GLU A 36 13.13 3.36 -14.91
CA GLU A 36 12.05 4.35 -14.82
C GLU A 36 11.53 4.70 -16.22
N ARG A 37 10.21 4.83 -16.34
CA ARG A 37 9.51 5.21 -17.57
C ARG A 37 8.62 6.41 -17.29
N MET A 38 8.39 7.24 -18.30
CA MET A 38 7.43 8.34 -18.22
C MET A 38 6.03 7.82 -18.58
N ILE A 39 5.02 8.16 -17.79
CA ILE A 39 3.62 7.97 -18.20
C ILE A 39 3.33 9.00 -19.29
N THR A 40 3.09 8.54 -20.52
CA THR A 40 2.85 9.41 -21.68
C THR A 40 1.38 9.53 -22.04
N ARG A 41 0.53 8.61 -21.55
CA ARG A 41 -0.92 8.70 -21.74
C ARG A 41 -1.67 7.97 -20.63
N SER A 42 -2.55 8.69 -19.94
CA SER A 42 -3.40 8.16 -18.85
C SER A 42 -4.68 8.96 -18.70
N SER A 43 -5.71 8.38 -18.09
CA SER A 43 -6.93 9.08 -17.67
C SER A 43 -7.36 8.58 -16.30
N GLY A 44 -7.26 9.43 -15.29
CA GLY A 44 -7.50 9.05 -13.89
C GLY A 44 -6.60 7.89 -13.46
N ASN A 45 -7.22 6.75 -13.16
CA ASN A 45 -6.54 5.52 -12.77
C ASN A 45 -6.28 4.54 -13.93
N VAL A 46 -6.59 4.91 -15.17
CA VAL A 46 -6.39 4.08 -16.36
C VAL A 46 -5.12 4.52 -17.10
N LEU A 47 -4.15 3.60 -17.22
CA LEU A 47 -2.87 3.79 -17.87
C LEU A 47 -2.89 3.16 -19.27
N TYR A 48 -2.67 3.98 -20.29
CA TYR A 48 -2.61 3.52 -21.69
C TYR A 48 -1.16 3.36 -22.15
N GLU A 49 -0.30 4.35 -21.87
CA GLU A 49 1.05 4.38 -22.45
C GLU A 49 2.13 4.83 -21.46
N VAL A 50 3.29 4.18 -21.57
CA VAL A 50 4.54 4.57 -20.93
C VAL A 50 5.65 4.68 -21.98
N ASN A 51 6.39 5.80 -22.00
CA ASN A 51 7.38 6.13 -23.03
C ASN A 51 6.85 5.94 -24.48
N GLY A 52 5.59 6.29 -24.73
CA GLY A 52 4.94 6.16 -26.05
C GLY A 52 4.66 4.72 -26.48
N LYS A 53 4.68 3.75 -25.55
CA LYS A 53 4.37 2.34 -25.80
C LYS A 53 3.21 1.89 -24.92
N SER A 54 2.42 0.93 -25.41
CA SER A 54 1.32 0.34 -24.63
C SER A 54 1.81 -0.18 -23.27
N ALA A 55 1.10 0.22 -22.23
CA ALA A 55 1.35 -0.23 -20.86
C ALA A 55 1.04 -1.72 -20.69
N LEU A 56 -0.09 -2.20 -21.22
CA LEU A 56 -0.45 -3.61 -21.15
C LEU A 56 0.56 -4.49 -21.90
N ALA A 57 0.95 -4.13 -23.12
CA ALA A 57 1.93 -4.89 -23.88
C ALA A 57 3.30 -4.97 -23.15
N LEU A 58 3.73 -3.87 -22.54
CA LEU A 58 4.95 -3.86 -21.72
C LEU A 58 4.82 -4.80 -20.51
N TYR A 59 3.68 -4.74 -19.81
CA TYR A 59 3.41 -5.60 -18.67
C TYR A 59 3.41 -7.08 -19.07
N LYS A 60 2.72 -7.46 -20.14
CA LYS A 60 2.72 -8.83 -20.65
C LYS A 60 4.12 -9.33 -20.99
N THR A 61 4.93 -8.49 -21.62
CA THR A 61 6.34 -8.81 -21.91
C THR A 61 7.12 -9.13 -20.63
N TYR A 62 6.85 -8.39 -19.55
CA TYR A 62 7.52 -8.60 -18.27
C TYR A 62 7.00 -9.82 -17.52
N LEU A 63 5.69 -10.03 -17.49
CA LEU A 63 5.06 -11.15 -16.79
C LEU A 63 5.30 -12.49 -17.49
N GLY A 64 5.59 -12.49 -18.79
CA GLY A 64 5.76 -13.71 -19.57
C GLY A 64 4.50 -14.58 -19.48
N GLU A 65 4.65 -15.84 -19.08
CA GLU A 65 3.55 -16.79 -18.92
C GLU A 65 2.51 -16.33 -17.89
N HIS A 66 2.91 -15.54 -16.88
CA HIS A 66 1.97 -15.02 -15.89
C HIS A 66 1.00 -13.97 -16.44
N ALA A 67 1.21 -13.49 -17.68
CA ALA A 67 0.34 -12.52 -18.33
C ALA A 67 -1.10 -13.04 -18.52
N GLU A 68 -1.27 -14.34 -18.71
CA GLU A 68 -2.60 -14.97 -18.90
C GLU A 68 -3.47 -14.90 -17.64
N GLY A 69 -2.85 -14.74 -16.46
CA GLY A 69 -3.55 -14.62 -15.19
C GLY A 69 -3.89 -13.18 -14.78
N LEU A 70 -3.71 -12.20 -15.67
CA LEU A 70 -4.09 -10.81 -15.38
C LEU A 70 -5.62 -10.68 -15.24
N PRO A 71 -6.11 -9.78 -14.35
CA PRO A 71 -5.32 -8.89 -13.48
C PRO A 71 -4.78 -9.55 -12.21
N GLY A 72 -5.19 -10.78 -11.87
CA GLY A 72 -4.85 -11.44 -10.60
C GLY A 72 -3.34 -11.60 -10.36
N THR A 73 -2.59 -12.04 -11.38
CA THR A 73 -1.12 -12.13 -11.32
C THR A 73 -0.44 -10.75 -11.21
N GLY A 74 -1.14 -9.68 -11.58
CA GLY A 74 -0.67 -8.30 -11.47
C GLY A 74 -0.45 -7.85 -10.03
N LEU A 75 -1.04 -8.53 -9.04
CA LEU A 75 -0.78 -8.29 -7.61
C LEU A 75 0.68 -8.50 -7.23
N LEU A 76 1.38 -9.42 -7.91
CA LEU A 76 2.80 -9.67 -7.68
C LEU A 76 3.68 -8.59 -8.29
N PHE A 77 3.12 -7.72 -9.14
CA PHE A 77 3.86 -6.78 -9.97
C PHE A 77 3.25 -5.36 -9.97
N PRO A 78 3.09 -4.70 -8.81
CA PRO A 78 2.50 -3.38 -8.77
C PRO A 78 3.41 -2.34 -9.43
N LEU A 79 2.84 -1.16 -9.69
CA LEU A 79 3.55 -0.04 -10.30
C LEU A 79 3.93 0.97 -9.21
N SER A 80 5.21 1.29 -9.04
CA SER A 80 5.58 2.50 -8.32
C SER A 80 5.43 3.70 -9.23
N ILE A 81 4.85 4.77 -8.72
CA ILE A 81 4.68 6.03 -9.42
C ILE A 81 5.25 7.17 -8.58
N ARG A 82 5.82 8.18 -9.24
CA ARG A 82 6.26 9.43 -8.63
C ARG A 82 5.76 10.58 -9.48
N ARG A 83 4.92 11.43 -8.89
CA ARG A 83 4.36 12.59 -9.59
C ARG A 83 5.46 13.61 -9.88
N LYS A 84 5.19 14.51 -10.83
CA LYS A 84 6.14 15.55 -11.20
C LYS A 84 6.40 16.47 -9.99
N ASN A 85 7.67 16.73 -9.70
CA ASN A 85 8.12 17.57 -8.57
C ASN A 85 7.82 17.01 -7.18
N GLU A 86 7.47 15.74 -7.06
CA GLU A 86 7.39 15.04 -5.78
C GLU A 86 8.62 14.13 -5.61
N GLU A 87 9.07 13.95 -4.37
CA GLU A 87 10.19 13.04 -4.06
C GLU A 87 9.70 11.62 -3.77
N ASN A 88 8.51 11.51 -3.18
CA ASN A 88 7.95 10.26 -2.69
C ASN A 88 7.36 9.40 -3.82
N TRP A 89 7.50 8.08 -3.65
CA TRP A 89 6.95 7.08 -4.54
C TRP A 89 5.70 6.45 -3.93
N LEU A 90 4.65 6.30 -4.74
CA LEU A 90 3.41 5.64 -4.38
C LEU A 90 3.29 4.33 -5.13
N VAL A 91 2.76 3.30 -4.48
CA VAL A 91 2.50 2.00 -5.11
C VAL A 91 1.06 1.97 -5.61
N ARG A 92 0.85 1.41 -6.81
CA ARG A 92 -0.45 1.25 -7.45
C ARG A 92 -0.68 -0.20 -7.82
N THR A 93 -1.77 -0.75 -7.30
CA THR A 93 -2.20 -2.12 -7.58
C THR A 93 -2.97 -2.18 -8.89
N ILE A 94 -2.70 -3.18 -9.72
CA ILE A 94 -3.48 -3.45 -10.93
C ILE A 94 -4.83 -4.04 -10.54
N LEU A 95 -5.91 -3.44 -11.02
CA LEU A 95 -7.29 -3.89 -10.79
C LEU A 95 -7.90 -4.55 -12.04
N ALA A 96 -7.52 -4.09 -13.23
CA ALA A 96 -8.02 -4.63 -14.49
C ALA A 96 -6.99 -4.47 -15.62
N ALA A 97 -7.11 -5.33 -16.62
CA ALA A 97 -6.40 -5.25 -17.89
C ALA A 97 -7.43 -5.29 -19.02
N ASP A 98 -7.28 -4.44 -20.02
CA ASP A 98 -8.20 -4.33 -21.15
C ASP A 98 -7.44 -4.52 -22.47
N GLU A 99 -7.78 -5.57 -23.20
CA GLU A 99 -7.12 -5.94 -24.45
C GLU A 99 -7.51 -5.04 -25.63
N GLU A 100 -8.73 -4.51 -25.63
CA GLU A 100 -9.24 -3.69 -26.75
C GLU A 100 -8.54 -2.33 -26.75
N THR A 101 -8.44 -1.71 -25.58
CA THR A 101 -7.80 -0.41 -25.37
C THR A 101 -6.30 -0.52 -25.06
N GLN A 102 -5.78 -1.74 -24.89
CA GLN A 102 -4.39 -2.02 -24.51
C GLN A 102 -3.94 -1.30 -23.23
N SER A 103 -4.83 -1.26 -22.22
CA SER A 103 -4.69 -0.45 -21.00
C SER A 103 -4.71 -1.27 -19.71
N LEU A 104 -4.28 -0.64 -18.62
CA LEU A 104 -4.31 -1.18 -17.26
C LEU A 104 -5.02 -0.19 -16.33
N THR A 105 -5.92 -0.71 -15.49
CA THR A 105 -6.62 0.09 -14.46
C THR A 105 -5.97 -0.14 -13.10
N PHE A 106 -5.76 0.93 -12.34
CA PHE A 106 -5.07 0.90 -11.05
C PHE A 106 -5.96 1.31 -9.86
N ALA A 107 -5.56 0.90 -8.65
CA ALA A 107 -6.18 1.33 -7.39
C ALA A 107 -5.66 2.72 -6.95
N GLY A 108 -6.04 3.74 -7.71
CA GLY A 108 -5.67 5.13 -7.51
C GLY A 108 -5.07 5.76 -8.77
N ASP A 109 -4.95 7.09 -8.76
CA ASP A 109 -4.53 7.85 -9.93
C ASP A 109 -3.11 7.51 -10.40
N VAL A 110 -2.92 7.54 -11.72
CA VAL A 110 -1.65 7.31 -12.42
C VAL A 110 -1.41 8.45 -13.42
N PRO A 111 -1.08 9.67 -12.94
CA PRO A 111 -1.15 10.88 -13.74
C PRO A 111 -0.11 10.94 -14.88
N GLU A 112 -0.52 11.53 -16.00
CA GLU A 112 0.36 11.77 -17.15
C GLU A 112 1.54 12.68 -16.77
N GLY A 113 2.72 12.38 -17.32
CA GLY A 113 3.96 13.06 -16.98
C GLY A 113 4.64 12.57 -15.71
N ALA A 114 4.00 11.70 -14.91
CA ALA A 114 4.65 11.03 -13.79
C ALA A 114 5.72 10.04 -14.25
N ARG A 115 6.64 9.71 -13.34
CA ARG A 115 7.57 8.59 -13.51
C ARG A 115 6.94 7.33 -12.94
N ALA A 116 7.12 6.22 -13.64
CA ALA A 116 6.64 4.91 -13.24
C ALA A 116 7.78 3.89 -13.31
N ARG A 117 7.78 2.95 -12.36
CA ARG A 117 8.74 1.84 -12.34
C ARG A 117 8.02 0.59 -11.85
N LEU A 118 8.31 -0.53 -12.51
CA LEU A 118 7.71 -1.80 -12.13
C LEU A 118 8.29 -2.27 -10.81
N MET A 119 7.48 -2.95 -10.01
CA MET A 119 7.90 -3.57 -8.76
C MET A 119 7.57 -5.04 -8.75
N ARG A 120 8.27 -5.84 -7.93
CA ARG A 120 7.96 -7.26 -7.75
C ARG A 120 7.86 -7.62 -6.27
N ALA A 121 7.02 -8.61 -5.98
CA ALA A 121 6.93 -9.19 -4.65
C ALA A 121 8.24 -9.91 -4.28
N ASN A 122 8.67 -9.71 -3.04
CA ASN A 122 9.60 -10.58 -2.35
C ASN A 122 9.03 -10.82 -0.95
N PHE A 123 8.63 -12.06 -0.67
CA PHE A 123 7.88 -12.38 0.55
C PHE A 123 8.59 -11.95 1.83
N ASP A 124 9.92 -12.13 1.89
CA ASP A 124 10.71 -11.74 3.05
C ASP A 124 10.73 -10.22 3.20
N ARG A 125 10.85 -9.49 2.08
CA ARG A 125 10.77 -8.02 2.08
C ARG A 125 9.40 -7.49 2.45
N LEU A 126 8.32 -8.21 2.11
CA LEU A 126 6.98 -7.83 2.57
C LEU A 126 6.92 -7.93 4.10
N VAL A 127 7.40 -9.02 4.70
CA VAL A 127 7.46 -9.18 6.15
C VAL A 127 8.34 -8.09 6.79
N ASP A 128 9.54 -7.84 6.24
CA ASP A 128 10.41 -6.72 6.67
C ASP A 128 9.66 -5.38 6.63
N GLY A 129 8.84 -5.17 5.59
CA GLY A 129 8.01 -3.97 5.45
C GLY A 129 7.03 -3.81 6.61
N ALA A 130 6.40 -4.88 7.08
CA ALA A 130 5.50 -4.81 8.23
C ALA A 130 6.26 -4.56 9.54
N TYR A 131 7.43 -5.18 9.70
CA TYR A 131 8.34 -4.89 10.82
C TYR A 131 8.74 -3.40 10.85
N SER A 132 9.17 -2.85 9.71
CA SER A 132 9.53 -1.42 9.60
C SER A 132 8.33 -0.50 9.88
N ALA A 133 7.11 -0.85 9.42
CA ALA A 133 5.91 -0.09 9.76
C ALA A 133 5.70 -0.04 11.28
N ALA A 134 5.94 -1.16 11.98
CA ALA A 134 5.83 -1.23 13.43
C ALA A 134 6.89 -0.36 14.11
N GLU A 135 8.16 -0.45 13.70
CA GLU A 135 9.24 0.38 14.25
C GLU A 135 8.97 1.88 14.09
N ILE A 136 8.55 2.31 12.89
CA ILE A 136 8.24 3.72 12.61
C ILE A 136 7.06 4.20 13.47
N SER A 137 6.05 3.35 13.66
CA SER A 137 4.87 3.68 14.46
C SER A 137 5.14 3.72 15.96
N ASN A 138 6.26 3.17 16.43
CA ASN A 138 6.63 3.15 17.85
C ASN A 138 7.29 4.46 18.28
N VAL A 139 6.47 5.51 18.40
CA VAL A 139 6.91 6.87 18.75
C VAL A 139 7.59 6.87 20.13
N GLU A 140 8.75 7.53 20.21
CA GLU A 140 9.54 7.71 21.44
C GLU A 140 10.00 6.40 22.13
N GLN A 141 9.95 5.25 21.43
CA GLN A 141 10.27 3.93 21.99
C GLN A 141 9.48 3.61 23.27
N GLN A 142 8.32 4.23 23.45
CA GLN A 142 7.46 3.97 24.59
C GLN A 142 6.53 2.82 24.25
N LYS A 143 6.35 1.92 25.22
CA LYS A 143 5.40 0.81 25.10
C LYS A 143 4.02 1.35 24.73
N SER A 144 3.45 0.84 23.65
CA SER A 144 2.08 1.16 23.24
C SER A 144 1.09 0.25 23.97
N ASP A 145 -0.08 0.78 24.33
CA ASP A 145 -1.14 -0.06 24.94
C ASP A 145 -1.90 -0.83 23.86
N PHE A 146 -2.05 -0.22 22.69
CA PHE A 146 -2.79 -0.76 21.56
C PHE A 146 -2.14 -0.40 20.22
N ALA A 147 -2.13 -1.33 19.27
CA ALA A 147 -1.79 -1.07 17.88
C ALA A 147 -2.86 -1.62 16.93
N LEU A 148 -3.31 -0.76 16.02
CA LEU A 148 -4.23 -1.08 14.94
C LEU A 148 -3.44 -1.35 13.65
N LEU A 149 -3.49 -2.59 13.17
CA LEU A 149 -2.79 -3.07 11.97
C LEU A 149 -3.76 -3.08 10.79
N ILE A 150 -3.49 -2.27 9.78
CA ILE A 150 -4.27 -2.23 8.54
C ILE A 150 -3.37 -2.70 7.41
N SER A 151 -3.57 -3.92 6.94
CA SER A 151 -2.77 -4.53 5.88
C SER A 151 -3.55 -4.54 4.56
N CYS A 152 -2.90 -4.21 3.45
CA CYS A 152 -3.55 -4.28 2.14
C CYS A 152 -3.90 -5.72 1.79
N VAL A 153 -5.12 -5.95 1.28
CA VAL A 153 -5.57 -7.28 0.83
C VAL A 153 -4.67 -7.87 -0.25
N GLY A 154 -4.01 -7.02 -1.06
CA GLY A 154 -3.02 -7.47 -2.03
C GLY A 154 -1.84 -8.20 -1.38
N ARG A 155 -1.38 -7.73 -0.22
CA ARG A 155 -0.33 -8.40 0.57
C ARG A 155 -0.80 -9.76 1.08
N ARG A 156 -2.04 -9.84 1.57
CA ARG A 156 -2.65 -11.11 2.01
C ARG A 156 -2.65 -12.14 0.89
N MET A 157 -3.06 -11.74 -0.31
CA MET A 157 -3.12 -12.65 -1.46
C MET A 157 -1.74 -13.14 -1.88
N VAL A 158 -0.74 -12.28 -1.78
CA VAL A 158 0.66 -12.62 -2.09
C VAL A 158 1.24 -13.53 -1.02
N LEU A 159 1.21 -13.12 0.26
CA LEU A 159 1.77 -13.88 1.39
C LEU A 159 1.07 -15.22 1.62
N ASN A 160 -0.23 -15.32 1.32
CA ASN A 160 -1.03 -16.54 1.52
C ASN A 160 -0.97 -17.03 2.97
N TRP A 161 -0.27 -18.13 3.27
CA TRP A 161 -0.09 -18.66 4.62
C TRP A 161 0.97 -17.89 5.42
N ARG A 162 1.90 -17.21 4.74
CA ARG A 162 2.95 -16.36 5.34
C ARG A 162 2.42 -15.06 5.95
N VAL A 163 1.10 -14.87 5.98
CA VAL A 163 0.51 -13.74 6.69
C VAL A 163 0.75 -13.83 8.20
N GLU A 164 0.97 -15.03 8.73
CA GLU A 164 1.35 -15.22 10.13
C GLU A 164 2.72 -14.58 10.41
N ASP A 165 3.71 -14.80 9.54
CA ASP A 165 5.03 -14.16 9.62
C ASP A 165 4.94 -12.63 9.68
N GLU A 166 4.02 -12.03 8.92
CA GLU A 166 3.78 -10.58 8.91
C GLU A 166 3.31 -10.07 10.29
N ILE A 167 2.42 -10.81 10.95
CA ILE A 167 1.89 -10.45 12.27
C ILE A 167 2.92 -10.74 13.36
N GLU A 168 3.68 -11.83 13.24
CA GLU A 168 4.76 -12.17 14.17
C GLU A 168 5.87 -11.13 14.15
N ALA A 169 6.27 -10.64 12.97
CA ALA A 169 7.25 -9.57 12.85
C ALA A 169 6.80 -8.27 13.54
N VAL A 170 5.51 -7.92 13.42
CA VAL A 170 4.94 -6.78 14.15
C VAL A 170 4.91 -7.03 15.66
N ARG A 171 4.56 -8.26 16.08
CA ARG A 171 4.54 -8.68 17.49
C ARG A 171 5.92 -8.60 18.13
N GLU A 172 6.99 -8.90 17.40
CA GLU A 172 8.38 -8.80 17.87
C GLU A 172 8.73 -7.37 18.30
N VAL A 173 8.30 -6.37 17.53
CA VAL A 173 8.55 -4.94 17.85
C VAL A 173 7.79 -4.49 19.09
N PHE A 174 6.52 -4.89 19.23
CA PHE A 174 5.64 -4.40 20.29
C PHE A 174 5.62 -5.24 21.57
N GLY A 175 6.13 -6.47 21.52
CA GLY A 175 6.09 -7.43 22.62
C GLY A 175 4.69 -8.00 22.90
N SER A 176 4.60 -8.82 23.95
CA SER A 176 3.38 -9.54 24.34
C SER A 176 2.29 -8.66 24.93
N ASP A 177 2.67 -7.53 25.51
CA ASP A 177 1.77 -6.74 26.34
C ASP A 177 0.94 -5.73 25.55
N THR A 178 1.36 -5.40 24.33
CA THR A 178 0.63 -4.50 23.44
C THR A 178 -0.56 -5.24 22.83
N ALA A 179 -1.77 -4.73 22.99
CA ALA A 179 -2.93 -5.30 22.31
C ALA A 179 -2.83 -5.04 20.79
N LEU A 180 -2.92 -6.07 19.96
CA LEU A 180 -2.94 -5.92 18.50
C LEU A 180 -4.33 -6.27 17.98
N ALA A 181 -4.89 -5.42 17.14
CA ALA A 181 -6.07 -5.73 16.35
C ALA A 181 -5.92 -5.14 14.96
N GLY A 182 -6.71 -5.61 14.00
CA GLY A 182 -6.53 -5.19 12.62
C GLY A 182 -7.51 -5.81 11.65
N PHE A 183 -7.41 -5.39 10.40
CA PHE A 183 -8.17 -5.95 9.29
C PHE A 183 -7.46 -5.70 7.96
N TYR A 184 -7.90 -6.42 6.93
CA TYR A 184 -7.42 -6.20 5.57
C TYR A 184 -8.22 -5.13 4.84
N SER A 185 -7.53 -4.24 4.13
CA SER A 185 -8.10 -3.10 3.44
C SER A 185 -7.84 -3.14 1.93
N TYR A 186 -8.53 -2.28 1.16
CA TYR A 186 -8.29 -2.08 -0.28
C TYR A 186 -7.40 -0.86 -0.57
N GLY A 187 -6.76 -0.31 0.45
CA GLY A 187 -5.87 0.84 0.35
C GLY A 187 -5.77 1.56 1.69
N GLU A 188 -4.58 2.05 2.01
CA GLU A 188 -4.29 2.67 3.29
C GLU A 188 -4.11 4.18 3.10
N ILE A 189 -4.67 4.99 4.01
CA ILE A 189 -4.49 6.45 4.00
C ILE A 189 -3.51 6.80 5.11
N SER A 190 -2.32 7.23 4.74
CA SER A 190 -1.25 7.60 5.67
C SER A 190 -0.39 8.70 5.06
N PRO A 191 0.17 9.60 5.86
CA PRO A 191 1.24 10.48 5.38
C PRO A 191 2.55 9.70 5.28
N PHE A 192 3.47 10.16 4.43
CA PHE A 192 4.83 9.61 4.33
C PHE A 192 5.70 10.01 5.52
N GLU A 193 5.52 11.23 6.00
CA GLU A 193 6.32 11.85 7.06
C GLU A 193 5.43 12.51 8.11
N ARG A 194 6.03 12.87 9.25
CA ARG A 194 5.32 13.56 10.33
C ARG A 194 4.77 14.91 9.85
N ASN A 195 3.46 15.11 10.03
CA ASN A 195 2.72 16.31 9.62
C ASN A 195 2.63 16.55 8.09
N ALA A 196 2.94 15.56 7.27
CA ALA A 196 2.68 15.63 5.82
C ALA A 196 1.19 15.38 5.51
N VAL A 197 0.80 15.69 4.28
CA VAL A 197 -0.53 15.36 3.76
C VAL A 197 -0.62 13.84 3.57
N CYS A 198 -1.78 13.25 3.90
CA CYS A 198 -2.01 11.84 3.66
C CYS A 198 -2.14 11.54 2.16
N GLU A 199 -1.61 10.40 1.75
CA GLU A 199 -1.77 9.85 0.41
C GLU A 199 -2.50 8.51 0.49
N LEU A 200 -3.09 8.10 -0.64
CA LEU A 200 -3.61 6.74 -0.79
C LEU A 200 -2.46 5.82 -1.17
N HIS A 201 -2.12 4.92 -0.25
CA HIS A 201 -1.16 3.85 -0.42
C HIS A 201 -1.88 2.57 -0.84
N ASN A 202 -1.16 1.75 -1.60
CA ASN A 202 -1.57 0.37 -1.82
C ASN A 202 -0.42 -0.54 -1.43
N GLN A 203 -0.75 -1.81 -1.15
CA GLN A 203 0.24 -2.85 -0.88
C GLN A 203 1.14 -2.54 0.33
N THR A 204 0.63 -1.75 1.29
CA THR A 204 1.32 -1.43 2.54
C THR A 204 0.72 -2.16 3.73
N MET A 205 1.52 -2.33 4.77
CA MET A 205 1.05 -2.45 6.14
C MET A 205 1.09 -1.06 6.75
N THR A 206 -0.04 -0.56 7.25
CA THR A 206 -0.14 0.71 7.96
C THR A 206 -0.57 0.45 9.39
N ILE A 207 0.25 0.88 10.34
CA ILE A 207 0.05 0.65 11.77
C ILE A 207 -0.19 1.99 12.44
N THR A 208 -1.20 2.06 13.30
CA THR A 208 -1.44 3.18 14.21
C THR A 208 -1.35 2.70 15.64
N THR A 209 -0.51 3.33 16.45
CA THR A 209 -0.31 2.99 17.86
C THR A 209 -1.00 4.01 18.77
N PHE A 210 -1.48 3.54 19.91
CA PHE A 210 -2.14 4.34 20.93
C PHE A 210 -1.53 4.02 22.29
N ASN A 211 -1.25 5.07 23.06
CA ASN A 211 -0.75 4.99 24.42
C ASN A 211 -1.35 6.14 25.24
N GLU A 212 -1.74 5.89 26.49
CA GLU A 212 -2.21 6.90 27.44
C GLU A 212 -1.34 6.99 28.69
N ILE A 213 -0.62 8.12 28.85
CA ILE A 213 0.45 8.31 29.86
C ILE A 213 0.08 9.29 30.95
#